data_AF-A0A3P7ITA8-F1
#
_entry.id   AF-A0A3P7ITA8-F1
#
_cell.length_a   1.000
_cell.length_b   1.000
_cell.length_c   1.000
_cell.angle_alpha   90.00
_cell.angle_beta   90.00
_cell.angle_gamma   90.00
#
_symmetry.space_group_name_H-M   'P 1'
#
loop_
_entity.id
_entity.type
_entity.pdbx_description
1 polymer ?
#
loop_
_entity_poly.entity_id
_entity_poly.type
_entity_poly.pdbx_seq_one_letter_code
_entity_poly.pdbx_strand_id
1 'polypeptide(L)'
;MCYVLGVGDRHLDNLLLCENGRLFHVDFGFILGRDPKPLPPPMKLTSEMLQAMGGIKSDHFRHFCMHCDSAYRILRRHANVILNLFSLMLDAGIHNISEERDKAVFKAFFNF
;
A
#
# COMPACT_ATOMS: atom_id res chain seq x y z
N MET A 1 1.04 3.19 -2.21
CA MET A 1 1.33 1.81 -2.63
C MET A 1 0.54 0.78 -1.81
N CYS A 2 0.84 0.60 -0.52
CA CYS A 2 0.18 -0.42 0.32
C CYS A 2 -1.35 -0.30 0.36
N TYR A 3 -1.87 0.92 0.53
CA TYR A 3 -3.31 1.18 0.49
C TYR A 3 -3.93 0.78 -0.86
N VAL A 4 -3.37 1.29 -1.95
CA VAL A 4 -3.86 1.06 -3.33
C VAL A 4 -3.86 -0.42 -3.69
N LEU A 5 -2.79 -1.16 -3.36
CA LEU A 5 -2.67 -2.59 -3.65
C LEU A 5 -3.32 -3.50 -2.59
N GLY A 6 -3.88 -2.94 -1.52
CA GLY A 6 -4.42 -3.70 -0.40
C GLY A 6 -3.38 -4.66 0.20
N VAL A 7 -2.15 -4.19 0.40
CA VAL A 7 -1.10 -5.00 1.05
C VAL A 7 -1.48 -5.20 2.50
N GLY A 8 -1.72 -6.45 2.88
CA GLY A 8 -2.11 -6.85 4.22
C GLY A 8 -0.92 -7.11 5.13
N ASP A 9 -1.22 -7.45 6.37
CA ASP A 9 -0.25 -7.79 7.42
C ASP A 9 0.88 -6.76 7.59
N ARG A 10 0.54 -5.47 7.49
CA ARG A 10 1.50 -4.41 7.76
C ARG A 10 1.67 -4.27 9.27
N HIS A 11 2.86 -4.57 9.78
CA HIS A 11 3.30 -4.28 11.16
C HIS A 11 4.71 -3.65 11.13
N LEU A 12 5.20 -3.19 12.28
CA LEU A 12 6.46 -2.44 12.34
C LEU A 12 7.66 -3.27 11.89
N ASP A 13 7.65 -4.59 12.11
CA ASP A 13 8.75 -5.47 11.67
C ASP A 13 8.80 -5.62 10.14
N ASN A 14 7.70 -5.35 9.44
CA ASN A 14 7.63 -5.31 7.97
C ASN A 14 7.98 -3.93 7.39
N LEU A 15 8.47 -3.00 8.23
CA LEU A 15 8.91 -1.67 7.84
C LEU A 15 10.38 -1.50 8.21
N LEU A 16 11.24 -1.44 7.19
CA LEU A 16 12.66 -1.26 7.36
C LEU A 16 13.06 0.21 7.16
N LEU A 17 14.07 0.65 7.90
CA LEU A 17 14.66 1.98 7.82
C LEU A 17 16.12 1.86 7.39
N CYS A 18 16.47 2.51 6.28
CA CYS A 18 17.85 2.64 5.85
C CYS A 18 18.60 3.67 6.70
N GLU A 19 19.93 3.55 6.76
CA GLU A 19 20.82 4.52 7.42
C GLU A 19 20.64 5.96 6.91
N ASN A 20 20.22 6.12 5.64
CA ASN A 20 19.93 7.41 5.04
C ASN A 20 18.51 7.92 5.28
N GLY A 21 17.78 7.33 6.22
CA GLY A 21 16.45 7.78 6.64
C GLY A 21 15.30 7.33 5.73
N ARG A 22 15.55 6.51 4.70
CA ARG A 22 14.49 6.01 3.81
C ARG A 22 13.76 4.82 4.43
N LEU A 23 12.43 4.87 4.40
CA LEU A 23 11.55 3.79 4.84
C LEU A 23 11.09 2.94 3.65
N PHE A 24 11.05 1.63 3.82
CA PHE A 24 10.49 0.73 2.81
C PHE A 24 9.83 -0.50 3.45
N HIS A 25 8.85 -1.06 2.75
CA HIS A 25 8.13 -2.26 3.19
C HIS A 25 8.81 -3.51 2.67
N VAL A 26 8.82 -4.56 3.49
CA VAL A 26 9.23 -5.92 3.11
C VAL A 26 8.09 -6.91 3.35
N ASP A 27 8.27 -8.14 2.86
CA ASP A 27 7.31 -9.24 2.94
C ASP A 27 5.92 -8.88 2.36
N PHE A 28 5.68 -9.18 1.09
CA PHE A 28 4.40 -8.92 0.42
C PHE A 28 3.57 -10.20 0.29
N GLY A 29 3.66 -11.12 1.25
CA GLY A 29 2.91 -12.38 1.25
C GLY A 29 1.37 -12.20 1.26
N PHE A 30 0.88 -11.04 1.71
CA PHE A 30 -0.53 -10.69 1.75
C PHE A 30 -0.80 -9.45 0.88
N ILE A 31 -1.43 -9.65 -0.28
CA ILE A 31 -1.77 -8.58 -1.23
C ILE A 31 -3.24 -8.67 -1.65
N LEU A 32 -3.74 -7.65 -2.36
CA LEU A 32 -5.09 -7.61 -2.92
C LEU A 32 -6.17 -7.70 -1.83
N GLY A 33 -5.84 -7.20 -0.65
CA GLY A 33 -6.74 -7.09 0.50
C GLY A 33 -7.02 -8.41 1.22
N ARG A 34 -6.18 -9.43 1.00
CA ARG A 34 -5.99 -10.47 2.01
C ARG A 34 -5.25 -9.84 3.18
N ASP A 35 -5.85 -9.89 4.36
CA ASP A 35 -5.19 -9.54 5.59
C ASP A 35 -5.57 -10.59 6.64
N PRO A 36 -4.62 -11.16 7.39
CA PRO A 36 -4.93 -12.08 8.48
C PRO A 36 -5.73 -11.40 9.60
N LYS A 37 -5.78 -10.06 9.65
CA LYS A 37 -6.51 -9.31 10.67
C LYS A 37 -7.94 -9.00 10.21
N PRO A 38 -8.94 -9.13 11.09
CA PRO A 38 -10.35 -8.95 10.73
C PRO A 38 -10.74 -7.49 10.41
N LEU A 39 -10.00 -6.50 10.93
CA LEU A 39 -10.25 -5.06 10.70
C LEU A 39 -8.92 -4.32 10.57
N PRO A 40 -8.18 -4.51 9.46
CA PRO A 40 -6.89 -3.85 9.30
C PRO A 40 -7.11 -2.36 9.04
N PRO A 41 -6.32 -1.46 9.67
CA PRO A 41 -6.36 -0.05 9.31
C PRO A 41 -5.87 0.12 7.87
N PRO A 42 -6.51 0.98 7.06
CA PRO A 42 -6.19 1.15 5.64
C PRO A 42 -4.76 1.66 5.40
N MET A 43 -4.20 2.39 6.37
CA MET A 43 -2.80 2.82 6.38
C MET A 43 -2.33 2.91 7.83
N LYS A 44 -1.15 2.38 8.13
CA LYS A 44 -0.51 2.55 9.44
C LYS A 44 0.43 3.74 9.40
N LEU A 45 0.05 4.81 10.07
CA LEU A 45 0.92 5.93 10.42
C LEU A 45 1.00 5.97 11.95
N THR A 46 2.17 5.68 12.53
CA THR A 46 2.32 5.65 13.98
C THR A 46 2.63 7.02 14.56
N SER A 47 2.41 7.18 15.86
CA SER A 47 2.71 8.43 16.58
C SER A 47 4.19 8.79 16.51
N GLU A 48 5.08 7.80 16.48
CA GLU A 48 6.53 7.97 16.37
C GLU A 48 6.91 8.51 14.99
N MET A 49 6.30 7.98 13.91
CA MET A 49 6.52 8.50 12.55
C MET A 49 6.05 9.96 12.44
N LEU A 50 4.92 10.27 13.07
CA LEU A 50 4.38 11.62 13.12
C LEU A 50 5.27 12.57 13.92
N GLN A 51 5.78 12.14 15.06
CA GLN A 51 6.74 12.90 15.87
C GLN A 51 8.07 13.12 15.14
N ALA A 52 8.57 12.12 14.41
CA ALA A 52 9.77 12.25 13.58
C ALA A 52 9.60 13.31 12.47
N MET A 53 8.38 13.52 11.99
CA MET A 53 8.04 14.61 11.07
C MET A 53 7.85 15.97 11.78
N GLY A 54 7.96 16.07 13.10
CA GLY A 54 7.72 17.30 13.84
C GLY A 54 6.26 17.53 14.27
N GLY A 55 5.42 16.50 14.17
CA GLY A 55 4.03 16.52 14.62
C GLY A 55 3.01 17.05 13.60
N ILE A 56 1.72 16.98 13.95
CA ILE A 56 0.57 17.27 13.06
C ILE A 56 0.60 18.69 12.49
N LYS A 57 1.16 19.65 13.24
CA LYS A 57 1.19 21.07 12.84
C LYS A 57 2.46 21.44 12.05
N SER A 58 3.40 20.52 11.87
CA SER A 58 4.66 20.79 11.17
C SER A 58 4.47 20.97 9.66
N ASP A 59 5.38 21.72 9.05
CA ASP A 59 5.45 21.84 7.59
C ASP A 59 5.82 20.50 6.92
N HIS A 60 6.65 19.67 7.57
CA HIS A 60 7.01 18.35 7.04
C HIS A 60 5.81 17.40 6.97
N PHE A 61 4.95 17.37 8.01
CA PHE A 61 3.72 16.58 7.94
C PHE A 61 2.76 17.09 6.85
N ARG A 62 2.69 18.41 6.65
CA ARG A 62 1.90 19.00 5.55
C ARG A 62 2.44 18.55 4.19
N HIS A 63 3.76 18.62 3.98
CA HIS A 63 4.39 18.14 2.75
C HIS A 63 4.17 16.63 2.55
N PHE A 64 4.27 15.83 3.62
CA PHE A 64 3.95 14.41 3.57
C PHE A 64 2.53 14.16 3.05
N CYS A 65 1.52 14.83 3.61
CA CYS A 65 0.14 14.72 3.15
C CYS A 65 -0.03 15.15 1.68
N MET A 66 0.62 16.24 1.25
CA MET A 66 0.61 16.67 -0.15
C MET A 66 1.24 15.63 -1.09
N HIS A 67 2.35 15.01 -0.68
CA HIS A 67 2.97 13.93 -1.44
C HIS A 67 2.07 12.70 -1.52
N CYS A 68 1.38 12.34 -0.43
CA CYS A 68 0.41 11.24 -0.43
C CYS A 68 -0.75 11.50 -1.39
N ASP A 69 -1.34 12.70 -1.38
CA ASP A 69 -2.42 13.07 -2.31
C ASP A 69 -1.95 13.04 -3.77
N SER A 70 -0.80 13.66 -4.06
CA SER A 70 -0.23 13.67 -5.41
C SER A 70 0.05 12.25 -5.91
N ALA A 71 0.70 11.42 -5.09
CA ALA A 71 0.98 10.03 -5.43
C ALA A 71 -0.29 9.22 -5.66
N TYR A 72 -1.32 9.38 -4.82
CA TYR A 72 -2.60 8.69 -4.99
C TYR A 72 -3.28 9.09 -6.31
N ARG A 73 -3.33 10.38 -6.63
CA ARG A 73 -3.91 10.88 -7.89
C ARG A 73 -3.17 10.35 -9.12
N ILE A 74 -1.83 10.32 -9.09
CA ILE A 74 -1.01 9.77 -10.17
C ILE A 74 -1.32 8.29 -10.34
N LEU A 75 -1.32 7.52 -9.26
CA LEU A 75 -1.64 6.09 -9.29
C LEU A 75 -3.04 5.84 -9.86
N ARG A 76 -4.05 6.62 -9.45
CA ARG A 76 -5.42 6.55 -9.98
C ARG A 76 -5.49 6.83 -11.48
N ARG A 77 -4.75 7.83 -11.97
CA ARG A 77 -4.68 8.14 -13.41
C ARG A 77 -4.10 6.98 -14.24
N HIS A 78 -3.22 6.20 -13.64
CA HIS A 78 -2.56 5.06 -14.28
C HIS A 78 -3.11 3.69 -13.83
N ALA A 79 -4.29 3.66 -13.19
CA ALA A 79 -4.90 2.44 -12.65
C ALA A 79 -5.00 1.32 -13.70
N ASN A 80 -5.38 1.64 -14.94
CA ASN A 80 -5.51 0.67 -16.03
C ASN A 80 -4.22 -0.13 -16.29
N VAL A 81 -3.04 0.53 -16.19
CA VAL A 81 -1.76 -0.15 -16.37
C VAL A 81 -1.54 -1.18 -15.26
N ILE A 82 -1.83 -0.79 -14.02
CA ILE A 82 -1.68 -1.65 -12.84
C ILE A 82 -2.65 -2.83 -12.92
N LEU A 83 -3.91 -2.58 -13.27
CA LEU A 83 -4.92 -3.63 -13.45
C LEU A 83 -4.54 -4.61 -14.57
N ASN A 84 -4.06 -4.11 -15.71
CA ASN A 84 -3.63 -4.97 -16.82
C ASN A 84 -2.44 -5.85 -16.44
N LEU A 85 -1.48 -5.33 -15.68
CA LEU A 85 -0.36 -6.13 -15.16
C LEU A 85 -0.86 -7.26 -14.26
N PHE A 86 -1.82 -6.98 -13.36
CA PHE A 86 -2.43 -8.04 -12.55
C PHE A 86 -3.17 -9.08 -13.39
N SER A 87 -3.92 -8.66 -14.41
CA SER A 87 -4.61 -9.58 -15.33
C SER A 87 -3.64 -10.52 -16.04
N LEU A 88 -2.46 -10.04 -16.44
CA LEU A 88 -1.43 -10.88 -17.06
C LEU A 88 -0.77 -11.85 -16.06
N MET A 89 -0.78 -11.53 -14.77
CA MET A 89 -0.20 -12.37 -13.72
C MET A 89 -1.15 -13.49 -13.23
N LEU A 90 -2.41 -13.50 -13.68
CA LEU A 90 -3.41 -14.49 -13.23
C LEU A 90 -3.00 -15.94 -13.54
N ASP A 91 -2.31 -16.15 -14.66
CA ASP A 91 -1.85 -17.47 -15.11
C ASP A 91 -0.42 -17.81 -14.68
N ALA A 92 0.24 -16.94 -13.90
CA ALA A 92 1.63 -17.13 -13.49
C ALA A 92 1.80 -18.18 -12.37
N GLY A 93 0.73 -18.83 -11.92
CA GLY A 93 0.76 -19.82 -10.82
C GLY A 93 1.06 -19.22 -9.45
N ILE A 94 0.94 -17.90 -9.30
CA ILE A 94 1.13 -17.21 -8.01
C ILE A 94 -0.13 -17.44 -7.17
N HIS A 95 0.00 -18.31 -6.17
CA HIS A 95 -1.10 -18.80 -5.32
C HIS A 95 -2.10 -17.70 -4.87
N ASN A 96 -1.61 -16.53 -4.46
CA ASN A 96 -2.45 -15.43 -3.96
C ASN A 96 -3.20 -14.67 -5.06
N ILE A 97 -2.71 -14.71 -6.30
CA ILE A 97 -3.30 -14.02 -7.46
C ILE A 97 -4.26 -14.98 -8.18
N SER A 98 -3.91 -16.27 -8.27
CA SER A 98 -4.71 -17.28 -8.96
C SER A 98 -6.04 -17.61 -8.26
N GLU A 99 -6.08 -17.56 -6.93
CA GLU A 99 -7.29 -17.88 -6.15
C GLU A 99 -8.38 -16.81 -6.19
N GLU A 100 -8.05 -15.58 -6.58
CA GLU A 100 -8.96 -14.43 -6.54
C GLU A 100 -9.04 -13.69 -7.89
N ARG A 101 -9.06 -14.43 -9.00
CA ARG A 101 -9.16 -13.90 -10.38
C ARG A 101 -10.13 -12.72 -10.53
N ASP A 102 -11.35 -12.87 -10.01
CA ASP A 102 -12.40 -11.85 -10.14
C ASP A 102 -12.37 -10.79 -9.03
N LYS A 103 -11.89 -11.13 -7.82
CA LYS A 103 -11.88 -10.23 -6.65
C LYS A 103 -10.66 -9.32 -6.62
N ALA A 104 -9.52 -9.78 -7.11
CA ALA A 104 -8.28 -9.02 -7.18
C ALA A 104 -8.43 -7.75 -8.04
N VAL A 105 -8.96 -7.92 -9.25
CA VAL A 105 -9.21 -6.83 -10.20
C VAL A 105 -10.31 -5.91 -9.66
N PHE A 106 -11.39 -6.48 -9.12
CA PHE A 106 -12.51 -5.72 -8.57
C PHE A 106 -12.10 -4.88 -7.35
N LYS A 107 -11.31 -5.43 -6.42
CA LYS A 107 -10.88 -4.72 -5.21
C LYS A 107 -9.81 -3.68 -5.50
N ALA A 108 -8.90 -3.94 -6.44
CA ALA A 108 -8.02 -2.92 -6.98
C ALA A 108 -8.84 -1.79 -7.63
N PHE A 109 -9.88 -2.10 -8.39
CA PHE A 109 -10.79 -1.11 -8.97
C PHE A 109 -11.49 -0.24 -7.92
N PHE A 110 -11.89 -0.78 -6.76
CA PHE A 110 -12.48 -0.01 -5.66
C PHE A 110 -11.49 0.89 -4.91
N ASN A 111 -10.21 0.50 -4.85
CA ASN A 111 -9.16 1.30 -4.20
C ASN A 111 -8.64 2.43 -5.11
N PHE A 112 -8.90 2.33 -6.41
CA PHE A 112 -8.56 3.35 -7.39
C PHE A 112 -9.62 4.43 -7.51
#